data_AF-A0A6A6TTU6-F1
#
_entry.id   AF-A0A6A6TTU6-F1
#
_cell.length_a   1.000
_cell.length_b   1.000
_cell.length_c   1.000
_cell.angle_alpha   90.00
_cell.angle_beta   90.00
_cell.angle_gamma   90.00
#
_symmetry.space_group_name_H-M   'P 1'
#
loop_
_entity.id
_entity.type
_entity.pdbx_description
1 polymer ?
#
loop_
_entity_poly.entity_id
_entity_poly.type
_entity_poly.pdbx_seq_one_letter_code
_entity_poly.pdbx_strand_id
1 'polypeptide(L)'
;MSVPPSVPTGPTKGKGHKSPTNNGSPPPPSSGGTRSPPSPAGNGHVAPNGGHAVDGSGTHWVATWTSMQQQVEPGNMPPSPFSGSSVFRDATIRQTVHVSIGASRIRVQISNVFGSSPLPISAATVALTAGNRAGVNGIETNTLQALTFGGSASTTVAAGSTVYSDPVGISVKPASMLSISLFSQAGQSGSHITGHPGSRTTSWMQSGNHVNASTVSGAKTEHWYWLSAVEAWAPASDGALMILGDSITDGRGSTDNANNRWPDLLVARLQKNGHGNIGVNNQAAGGNAVLRGGLGPPLLQRYKRDALQQQGVKWVLVFEGVNDIGASGSAEQLISAFTTIVKDCKAAGLKVFGATIPPFKGNSYSSSAHEATREKVNHWILTSKTYDAVVDFSKMISQGDALGSRYNSGDGLHPSVAGYQAMADGFPLDIFK
;
A
#
# COMPACT_ATOMS: atom_id res chain seq x y z
N MET A 1 61.90 56.76 7.77
CA MET A 1 62.86 55.66 7.50
C MET A 1 62.07 54.45 7.03
N SER A 2 62.66 53.74 6.08
CA SER A 2 62.12 52.75 5.16
C SER A 2 61.31 51.58 5.74
N VAL A 3 60.28 51.17 5.00
CA VAL A 3 59.55 49.89 5.08
C VAL A 3 60.40 48.77 4.46
N PRO A 4 60.25 47.50 4.87
CA PRO A 4 59.95 46.43 3.88
C PRO A 4 59.00 45.32 4.46
N PRO A 5 58.62 44.24 3.73
CA PRO A 5 57.44 44.21 2.86
C PRO A 5 56.43 43.08 3.18
N SER A 6 55.22 43.20 2.62
CA SER A 6 54.11 42.24 2.73
C SER A 6 53.85 41.49 1.42
N VAL A 7 53.60 40.18 1.48
CA VAL A 7 52.93 39.34 0.44
C VAL A 7 52.29 38.11 1.16
N PRO A 8 51.29 37.37 0.60
CA PRO A 8 49.87 37.69 0.46
C PRO A 8 48.93 36.66 1.16
N THR A 9 47.68 37.03 1.45
CA THR A 9 46.60 36.05 1.75
C THR A 9 45.49 36.14 0.70
N GLY A 10 45.15 34.99 0.12
CA GLY A 10 44.15 34.85 -0.95
C GLY A 10 42.69 34.86 -0.45
N PRO A 11 41.72 34.97 -1.37
CA PRO A 11 40.32 35.09 -1.02
C PRO A 11 39.64 33.73 -0.74
N THR A 12 38.69 33.79 0.19
CA THR A 12 37.82 32.74 0.69
C THR A 12 36.84 32.23 -0.36
N LYS A 13 36.72 30.88 -0.48
CA LYS A 13 35.69 30.21 -1.27
C LYS A 13 34.39 30.11 -0.47
N GLY A 14 33.32 30.71 -0.98
CA GLY A 14 31.95 30.36 -0.60
C GLY A 14 31.60 28.95 -1.08
N LYS A 15 31.02 28.13 -0.19
CA LYS A 15 30.43 26.83 -0.53
C LYS A 15 28.90 26.95 -0.48
N GLY A 16 28.28 26.90 -1.66
CA GLY A 16 26.85 26.67 -1.80
C GLY A 16 26.47 25.26 -1.37
N HIS A 17 25.35 25.16 -0.66
CA HIS A 17 24.67 23.90 -0.33
C HIS A 17 24.12 23.25 -1.61
N LYS A 18 24.48 21.99 -1.85
CA LYS A 18 23.77 21.08 -2.77
C LYS A 18 23.16 19.95 -1.95
N SER A 19 21.84 19.82 -2.04
CA SER A 19 21.10 18.63 -1.60
C SER A 19 21.50 17.42 -2.47
N PRO A 20 21.68 16.21 -1.92
CA PRO A 20 21.94 15.03 -2.74
C PRO A 20 20.61 14.40 -3.18
N THR A 21 20.37 14.42 -4.49
CA THR A 21 19.40 13.55 -5.18
C THR A 21 19.98 12.15 -5.28
N ASN A 22 19.38 11.17 -4.62
CA ASN A 22 19.82 9.77 -4.66
C ASN A 22 19.20 9.06 -5.88
N ASN A 23 19.83 9.21 -7.04
CA ASN A 23 19.57 8.39 -8.23
C ASN A 23 20.53 7.20 -8.24
N GLY A 24 20.09 6.06 -7.71
CA GLY A 24 20.80 4.80 -7.81
C GLY A 24 19.81 3.65 -7.93
N SER A 25 19.68 3.11 -9.14
CA SER A 25 18.98 1.84 -9.37
C SER A 25 19.71 0.71 -8.65
N PRO A 26 19.00 -0.23 -7.99
CA PRO A 26 19.66 -1.40 -7.40
C PRO A 26 20.17 -2.34 -8.51
N PRO A 27 21.30 -3.04 -8.30
CA PRO A 27 21.81 -4.02 -9.25
C PRO A 27 20.92 -5.30 -9.29
N PRO A 28 20.96 -6.07 -10.39
CA PRO A 28 20.21 -7.32 -10.48
C PRO A 28 20.77 -8.38 -9.51
N PRO A 29 19.92 -9.26 -8.94
CA PRO A 29 20.38 -10.28 -8.01
C PRO A 29 21.20 -11.35 -8.72
N SER A 30 22.40 -11.61 -8.18
CA SER A 30 23.28 -12.71 -8.56
C SER A 30 22.64 -14.07 -8.23
N SER A 31 22.75 -15.03 -9.15
CA SER A 31 22.35 -16.43 -8.99
C SER A 31 23.22 -17.14 -7.94
N GLY A 32 22.83 -17.06 -6.67
CA GLY A 32 23.36 -17.87 -5.57
C GLY A 32 22.30 -18.88 -5.13
N GLY A 33 22.58 -20.18 -5.26
CA GLY A 33 21.66 -21.24 -4.88
C GLY A 33 21.33 -21.19 -3.39
N THR A 34 20.04 -21.03 -3.06
CA THR A 34 19.52 -21.12 -1.69
C THR A 34 18.46 -22.20 -1.62
N ARG A 35 18.69 -23.16 -0.73
CA ARG A 35 17.72 -24.19 -0.31
C ARG A 35 16.41 -23.53 0.12
N SER A 36 15.30 -24.10 -0.33
CA SER A 36 13.95 -23.72 0.05
C SER A 36 13.77 -23.70 1.59
N PRO A 37 13.19 -22.65 2.17
CA PRO A 37 12.74 -22.71 3.56
C PRO A 37 11.53 -23.65 3.68
N PRO A 38 11.37 -24.38 4.80
CA PRO A 38 10.23 -25.27 4.99
C PRO A 38 8.93 -24.47 5.15
N SER A 39 7.88 -24.92 4.45
CA SER A 39 6.50 -24.46 4.66
C SER A 39 6.09 -24.65 6.12
N PRO A 40 5.51 -23.63 6.80
CA PRO A 40 4.87 -23.86 8.07
C PRO A 40 3.53 -24.57 7.81
N ALA A 41 3.52 -25.89 7.98
CA ALA A 41 2.31 -26.63 8.28
C ALA A 41 1.91 -26.27 9.72
N GLY A 42 0.89 -25.43 9.86
CA GLY A 42 0.34 -25.04 11.15
C GLY A 42 -1.17 -24.95 11.05
N ASN A 43 -1.85 -26.03 11.44
CA ASN A 43 -3.28 -26.05 11.75
C ASN A 43 -3.53 -25.15 12.98
N GLY A 44 -3.60 -23.84 12.78
CA GLY A 44 -4.22 -22.91 13.70
C GLY A 44 -5.71 -22.84 13.40
N HIS A 45 -6.56 -22.95 14.41
CA HIS A 45 -8.00 -22.74 14.29
C HIS A 45 -8.28 -21.39 13.62
N VAL A 46 -8.65 -21.45 12.34
CA VAL A 46 -9.31 -20.37 11.63
C VAL A 46 -10.67 -20.21 12.28
N ALA A 47 -10.89 -19.08 12.97
CA ALA A 47 -12.25 -18.70 13.36
C ALA A 47 -13.13 -18.75 12.10
N PRO A 48 -14.31 -19.40 12.15
CA PRO A 48 -15.11 -19.66 10.96
C PRO A 48 -15.48 -18.34 10.26
N ASN A 49 -15.53 -18.40 8.92
CA ASN A 49 -15.99 -17.34 8.02
C ASN A 49 -17.17 -16.54 8.60
N GLY A 50 -16.88 -15.40 9.23
CA GLY A 50 -17.87 -14.48 9.79
C GLY A 50 -17.78 -13.09 9.15
N GLY A 51 -17.65 -13.02 7.82
CA GLY A 51 -17.15 -11.80 7.16
C GLY A 51 -17.94 -11.25 5.96
N HIS A 52 -19.13 -11.76 5.66
CA HIS A 52 -20.04 -11.15 4.67
C HIS A 52 -21.49 -11.11 5.16
N ALA A 53 -21.74 -11.46 6.42
CA ALA A 53 -23.08 -11.45 6.96
C ALA A 53 -23.51 -9.99 7.16
N VAL A 54 -24.43 -9.54 6.31
CA VAL A 54 -25.24 -8.37 6.60
C VAL A 54 -26.00 -8.68 7.88
N ASP A 55 -25.86 -7.81 8.89
CA ASP A 55 -26.63 -7.99 10.11
C ASP A 55 -28.13 -7.75 9.82
N GLY A 56 -29.02 -8.16 10.73
CA GLY A 56 -30.46 -7.96 10.55
C GLY A 56 -30.90 -6.49 10.40
N SER A 57 -29.98 -5.53 10.54
CA SER A 57 -30.20 -4.10 10.36
C SER A 57 -29.84 -3.57 8.97
N GLY A 58 -29.30 -4.41 8.09
CA GLY A 58 -28.91 -4.02 6.73
C GLY A 58 -27.53 -3.35 6.65
N THR A 59 -26.65 -3.61 7.63
CA THR A 59 -25.29 -3.07 7.68
C THR A 59 -24.23 -4.18 7.76
N HIS A 60 -23.00 -3.87 7.33
CA HIS A 60 -21.86 -4.80 7.35
C HIS A 60 -20.52 -4.05 7.38
N TRP A 61 -19.44 -4.79 7.60
CA TRP A 61 -18.08 -4.25 7.48
C TRP A 61 -17.66 -4.15 6.02
N VAL A 62 -17.14 -2.98 5.64
CA VAL A 62 -16.57 -2.71 4.32
C VAL A 62 -15.19 -2.12 4.51
N ALA A 63 -14.18 -2.70 3.87
CA ALA A 63 -12.85 -2.12 3.84
C ALA A 63 -12.90 -0.72 3.18
N THR A 64 -12.46 0.30 3.91
CA THR A 64 -12.36 1.68 3.42
C THR A 64 -10.91 2.09 3.16
N TRP A 65 -9.96 1.35 3.71
CA TRP A 65 -8.54 1.45 3.41
C TRP A 65 -7.86 0.09 3.67
N THR A 66 -6.87 -0.26 2.85
CA THR A 66 -6.00 -1.42 3.06
C THR A 66 -4.56 -1.08 2.69
N SER A 67 -3.62 -1.92 3.09
CA SER A 67 -2.29 -1.97 2.46
C SER A 67 -1.76 -3.39 2.34
N MET A 68 -1.05 -3.67 1.26
CA MET A 68 -0.42 -4.97 1.03
C MET A 68 0.69 -5.21 2.04
N GLN A 69 0.51 -6.22 2.89
CA GLN A 69 1.48 -6.57 3.93
C GLN A 69 2.60 -7.45 3.37
N GLN A 70 3.83 -7.10 3.74
CA GLN A 70 5.03 -7.89 3.47
C GLN A 70 5.99 -7.86 4.67
N GLN A 71 7.01 -8.72 4.63
CA GLN A 71 8.16 -8.57 5.51
C GLN A 71 8.89 -7.28 5.15
N VAL A 72 9.18 -6.45 6.13
CA VAL A 72 9.96 -5.22 5.94
C VAL A 72 11.42 -5.58 5.61
N GLU A 73 11.93 -5.08 4.49
CA GLU A 73 13.33 -5.26 4.11
C GLU A 73 14.27 -4.42 4.99
N PRO A 74 15.56 -4.81 5.16
CA PRO A 74 16.49 -4.08 6.02
C PRO A 74 16.60 -2.58 5.74
N GLY A 75 16.53 -2.17 4.46
CA GLY A 75 16.57 -0.76 4.05
C GLY A 75 15.30 0.04 4.33
N ASN A 76 14.20 -0.64 4.66
CA ASN A 76 12.88 -0.06 4.94
C ASN A 76 12.50 -0.17 6.43
N MET A 77 13.43 -0.62 7.27
CA MET A 77 13.24 -0.66 8.72
C MET A 77 13.02 0.76 9.27
N PRO A 78 12.32 0.91 10.40
CA PRO A 78 12.12 2.21 11.02
C PRO A 78 13.47 2.93 11.23
N PRO A 79 13.54 4.26 11.04
CA PRO A 79 14.79 4.97 11.28
C PRO A 79 15.25 4.85 12.74
N SER A 80 16.55 4.99 12.97
CA SER A 80 17.11 5.05 14.33
C SER A 80 16.39 6.13 15.18
N PRO A 81 16.08 5.86 16.46
CA PRO A 81 16.47 4.70 17.27
C PRO A 81 15.47 3.51 17.24
N PHE A 82 14.53 3.47 16.29
CA PHE A 82 13.36 2.59 16.34
C PHE A 82 13.57 1.18 15.72
N SER A 83 14.74 0.89 15.16
CA SER A 83 15.10 -0.40 14.54
C SER A 83 16.11 -1.25 15.34
N GLY A 84 16.14 -1.11 16.66
CA GLY A 84 17.03 -1.90 17.53
C GLY A 84 16.68 -3.39 17.57
N SER A 85 17.28 -4.13 18.51
CA SER A 85 16.97 -5.56 18.76
C SER A 85 15.52 -5.81 19.19
N SER A 86 14.83 -4.76 19.62
CA SER A 86 13.38 -4.71 19.77
C SER A 86 12.85 -3.47 19.05
N VAL A 87 12.20 -3.69 17.91
CA VAL A 87 11.69 -2.64 17.04
C VAL A 87 10.60 -1.87 17.78
N PHE A 88 10.67 -0.54 17.74
CA PHE A 88 9.75 0.37 18.46
C PHE A 88 9.65 0.11 19.96
N ARG A 89 10.72 -0.35 20.61
CA ARG A 89 10.75 -0.41 22.08
C ARG A 89 10.59 0.98 22.68
N ASP A 90 9.66 1.10 23.63
CA ASP A 90 9.30 2.35 24.29
C ASP A 90 9.07 3.48 23.29
N ALA A 91 8.23 3.21 22.29
CA ALA A 91 7.99 4.17 21.21
C ALA A 91 6.55 4.14 20.70
N THR A 92 6.08 5.32 20.32
CA THR A 92 4.84 5.54 19.59
C THR A 92 5.14 5.74 18.12
N ILE A 93 4.41 5.02 17.26
CA ILE A 93 4.30 5.32 15.84
C ILE A 93 2.92 5.94 15.56
N ARG A 94 2.89 7.03 14.79
CA ARG A 94 1.67 7.67 14.28
C ARG A 94 1.65 7.61 12.76
N GLN A 95 0.61 6.99 12.22
CA GLN A 95 0.50 6.67 10.80
C GLN A 95 -0.78 7.30 10.26
N THR A 96 -0.70 7.90 9.07
CA THR A 96 -1.89 8.45 8.40
C THR A 96 -2.41 7.49 7.35
N VAL A 97 -3.74 7.31 7.27
CA VAL A 97 -4.42 6.55 6.22
C VAL A 97 -5.51 7.40 5.58
N HIS A 98 -5.69 7.27 4.26
CA HIS A 98 -6.71 7.96 3.48
C HIS A 98 -7.90 7.02 3.28
N VAL A 99 -9.02 7.28 3.95
CA VAL A 99 -10.21 6.43 3.86
C VAL A 99 -11.04 6.78 2.63
N SER A 100 -11.60 5.77 1.95
CA SER A 100 -12.38 5.97 0.73
C SER A 100 -13.85 6.31 1.02
N ILE A 101 -14.52 5.49 1.81
CA ILE A 101 -15.89 5.70 2.30
C ILE A 101 -15.91 6.14 3.77
N GLY A 102 -16.95 6.88 4.13
CA GLY A 102 -17.18 7.32 5.51
C GLY A 102 -17.99 6.32 6.34
N ALA A 103 -17.95 6.49 7.66
CA ALA A 103 -18.78 5.75 8.60
C ALA A 103 -18.83 6.47 9.96
N SER A 104 -19.81 6.11 10.79
CA SER A 104 -19.88 6.53 12.20
C SER A 104 -19.18 5.56 13.15
N ARG A 105 -18.85 4.36 12.67
CA ARG A 105 -18.17 3.31 13.41
C ARG A 105 -17.14 2.65 12.52
N ILE A 106 -15.92 2.52 13.01
CA ILE A 106 -14.83 1.84 12.29
C ILE A 106 -14.19 0.76 13.17
N ARG A 107 -13.36 -0.09 12.58
CA ARG A 107 -12.37 -0.89 13.30
C ARG A 107 -11.05 -0.93 12.51
N VAL A 108 -9.96 -1.16 13.22
CA VAL A 108 -8.61 -1.18 12.64
C VAL A 108 -8.05 -2.60 12.74
N GLN A 109 -7.45 -3.09 11.66
CA GLN A 109 -6.72 -4.36 11.66
C GLN A 109 -5.21 -4.11 11.79
N ILE A 110 -4.62 -4.77 12.78
CA ILE A 110 -3.17 -4.81 13.00
C ILE A 110 -2.67 -6.20 12.58
N SER A 111 -1.57 -6.24 11.84
CA SER A 111 -1.01 -7.42 11.22
C SER A 111 0.41 -7.70 11.68
N ASN A 112 0.64 -8.95 12.06
CA ASN A 112 1.93 -9.52 12.38
C ASN A 112 2.20 -10.79 11.53
N VAL A 113 1.58 -10.87 10.34
CA VAL A 113 1.58 -12.07 9.49
C VAL A 113 2.95 -12.46 8.94
N PHE A 114 3.89 -11.51 8.83
CA PHE A 114 5.29 -11.75 8.47
C PHE A 114 6.25 -11.60 9.65
N GLY A 115 5.74 -11.30 10.85
CA GLY A 115 6.59 -11.18 12.02
C GLY A 115 7.01 -12.54 12.57
N SER A 116 8.25 -12.63 13.05
CA SER A 116 8.79 -13.86 13.64
C SER A 116 8.68 -13.91 15.17
N SER A 117 8.09 -12.90 15.79
CA SER A 117 7.92 -12.76 17.24
C SER A 117 6.59 -12.08 17.57
N PRO A 118 6.03 -12.25 18.78
CA PRO A 118 4.83 -11.54 19.18
C PRO A 118 5.01 -10.02 19.10
N LEU A 119 3.98 -9.32 18.62
CA LEU A 119 3.92 -7.86 18.53
C LEU A 119 3.09 -7.31 19.72
N PRO A 120 3.73 -6.77 20.77
CA PRO A 120 3.01 -6.16 21.88
C PRO A 120 2.56 -4.75 21.52
N ILE A 121 1.25 -4.47 21.66
CA ILE A 121 0.64 -3.14 21.55
C ILE A 121 0.15 -2.77 22.95
N SER A 122 0.82 -1.80 23.56
CA SER A 122 0.55 -1.36 24.94
C SER A 122 -0.56 -0.31 25.00
N ALA A 123 -0.73 0.49 23.94
CA ALA A 123 -1.85 1.41 23.77
C ALA A 123 -2.03 1.75 22.29
N ALA A 124 -3.26 2.06 21.88
CA ALA A 124 -3.55 2.49 20.52
C ALA A 124 -4.69 3.51 20.48
N THR A 125 -4.63 4.44 19.52
CA THR A 125 -5.66 5.48 19.32
C THR A 125 -5.90 5.75 17.85
N VAL A 126 -7.07 6.34 17.56
CA VAL A 126 -7.42 6.88 16.24
C VAL A 126 -7.99 8.29 16.39
N ALA A 127 -7.71 9.17 15.44
CA ALA A 127 -8.27 10.52 15.35
C ALA A 127 -8.29 10.99 13.89
N LEU A 128 -9.05 12.04 13.57
CA LEU A 128 -8.86 12.79 12.33
C LEU A 128 -7.52 13.54 12.38
N THR A 129 -6.85 13.67 11.23
CA THR A 129 -5.62 14.46 11.14
C THR A 129 -5.93 15.96 11.16
N ALA A 130 -4.99 16.76 11.67
CA ALA A 130 -5.12 18.21 11.68
C ALA A 130 -5.24 18.78 10.24
N GLY A 131 -6.42 19.30 9.91
CA GLY A 131 -6.73 19.91 8.62
C GLY A 131 -6.98 18.89 7.50
N ASN A 132 -7.30 17.63 7.82
CA ASN A 132 -7.57 16.57 6.86
C ASN A 132 -6.44 16.37 5.82
N ARG A 133 -5.19 16.39 6.28
CA ARG A 133 -3.98 16.25 5.44
C ARG A 133 -3.28 14.92 5.70
N ALA A 134 -2.72 14.33 4.65
CA ALA A 134 -1.89 13.13 4.79
C ALA A 134 -0.52 13.46 5.39
N GLY A 135 0.00 12.53 6.19
CA GLY A 135 1.38 12.57 6.71
C GLY A 135 1.69 13.68 7.70
N VAL A 136 0.69 14.41 8.21
CA VAL A 136 0.88 15.40 9.26
C VAL A 136 1.07 14.72 10.62
N ASN A 137 1.82 15.38 11.51
CA ASN A 137 2.06 14.86 12.86
C ASN A 137 0.96 15.22 13.88
N GLY A 138 0.07 16.15 13.52
CA GLY A 138 -1.00 16.67 14.37
C GLY A 138 -2.35 15.99 14.13
N ILE A 139 -3.17 15.96 15.18
CA ILE A 139 -4.53 15.42 15.15
C ILE A 139 -5.56 16.46 15.61
N GLU A 140 -6.82 16.23 15.26
CA GLU A 140 -7.98 16.92 15.84
C GLU A 140 -8.34 16.24 17.17
N THR A 141 -7.87 16.78 18.29
CA THR A 141 -7.92 16.12 19.61
C THR A 141 -9.34 15.83 20.09
N ASN A 142 -10.33 16.61 19.67
CA ASN A 142 -11.76 16.38 19.96
C ASN A 142 -12.33 15.13 19.25
N THR A 143 -11.61 14.55 18.30
CA THR A 143 -11.99 13.31 17.59
C THR A 143 -11.23 12.08 18.09
N LEU A 144 -10.30 12.27 19.03
CA LEU A 144 -9.43 11.21 19.54
C LEU A 144 -10.25 10.14 20.26
N GLN A 145 -10.07 8.89 19.83
CA GLN A 145 -10.65 7.71 20.44
C GLN A 145 -9.57 6.68 20.78
N ALA A 146 -9.72 6.03 21.92
CA ALA A 146 -8.91 4.86 22.26
C ALA A 146 -9.35 3.65 21.43
N LEU A 147 -8.39 2.85 20.99
CA LEU A 147 -8.64 1.54 20.40
C LEU A 147 -8.47 0.47 21.49
N THR A 148 -9.46 -0.39 21.64
CA THR A 148 -9.43 -1.53 22.56
C THR A 148 -9.43 -2.84 21.79
N PHE A 149 -9.12 -3.94 22.48
CA PHE A 149 -9.05 -5.30 21.92
C PHE A 149 -9.71 -6.26 22.90
N GLY A 150 -10.93 -6.71 22.61
CA GLY A 150 -11.72 -7.50 23.55
C GLY A 150 -11.99 -6.75 24.87
N GLY A 151 -12.16 -5.43 24.81
CA GLY A 151 -12.33 -4.54 25.96
C GLY A 151 -11.03 -4.09 26.65
N SER A 152 -9.88 -4.65 26.28
CA SER A 152 -8.57 -4.29 26.85
C SER A 152 -7.90 -3.15 26.07
N ALA A 153 -7.24 -2.21 26.74
CA ALA A 153 -6.46 -1.14 26.10
C ALA A 153 -5.16 -1.65 25.42
N SER A 154 -4.75 -2.88 25.71
CA SER A 154 -3.52 -3.49 25.18
C SER A 154 -3.79 -4.89 24.64
N THR A 155 -2.98 -5.31 23.68
CA THR A 155 -3.02 -6.66 23.10
C THR A 155 -1.62 -7.11 22.67
N THR A 156 -1.45 -8.41 22.46
CA THR A 156 -0.27 -8.99 21.83
C THR A 156 -0.70 -9.75 20.59
N VAL A 157 -0.25 -9.30 19.42
CA VAL A 157 -0.53 -9.98 18.15
C VAL A 157 0.48 -11.11 17.99
N ALA A 158 0.01 -12.35 17.99
CA ALA A 158 0.87 -13.51 17.78
C ALA A 158 1.62 -13.43 16.45
N ALA A 159 2.81 -14.03 16.38
CA ALA A 159 3.55 -14.18 15.12
C ALA A 159 2.69 -14.93 14.09
N GLY A 160 2.64 -14.43 12.85
CA GLY A 160 1.83 -15.03 11.79
C GLY A 160 0.33 -14.66 11.83
N SER A 161 -0.10 -13.80 12.75
CA SER A 161 -1.53 -13.51 12.97
C SER A 161 -1.90 -12.04 12.73
N THR A 162 -3.20 -11.77 12.70
CA THR A 162 -3.78 -10.42 12.73
C THR A 162 -4.70 -10.26 13.94
N VAL A 163 -5.01 -9.03 14.32
CA VAL A 163 -6.05 -8.71 15.30
C VAL A 163 -6.85 -7.50 14.83
N TYR A 164 -8.16 -7.48 15.08
CA TYR A 164 -8.98 -6.29 14.95
C TYR A 164 -9.08 -5.57 16.29
N SER A 165 -9.09 -4.24 16.27
CA SER A 165 -9.62 -3.47 17.38
C SER A 165 -11.11 -3.78 17.55
N ASP A 166 -11.63 -3.54 18.75
CA ASP A 166 -13.07 -3.41 18.95
C ASP A 166 -13.61 -2.24 18.08
N PRO A 167 -14.90 -2.27 17.71
CA PRO A 167 -15.52 -1.17 16.98
C PRO A 167 -15.49 0.13 17.77
N VAL A 168 -15.04 1.21 17.13
CA VAL A 168 -14.91 2.53 17.75
C VAL A 168 -15.84 3.54 17.07
N GLY A 169 -16.56 4.32 17.89
CA GLY A 169 -17.43 5.39 17.42
C GLY A 169 -16.63 6.65 17.06
N ILE A 170 -16.52 6.93 15.77
CA ILE A 170 -15.85 8.12 15.24
C ILE A 170 -16.53 8.50 13.93
N SER A 171 -16.93 9.77 13.79
CA SER A 171 -17.56 10.25 12.57
C SER A 171 -16.49 10.54 11.52
N VAL A 172 -16.40 9.66 10.53
CA VAL A 172 -15.46 9.74 9.42
C VAL A 172 -16.23 10.07 8.15
N LYS A 173 -15.84 11.15 7.46
CA LYS A 173 -16.40 11.50 6.15
C LYS A 173 -15.66 10.72 5.05
N PRO A 174 -16.27 10.52 3.87
CA PRO A 174 -15.53 10.02 2.71
C PRO A 174 -14.30 10.88 2.42
N ALA A 175 -13.18 10.27 2.00
CA ALA A 175 -11.88 10.95 1.77
C ALA A 175 -11.26 11.62 3.01
N SER A 176 -11.67 11.22 4.23
CA SER A 176 -11.01 11.67 5.45
C SER A 176 -9.62 11.04 5.64
N MET A 177 -8.74 11.79 6.29
CA MET A 177 -7.43 11.33 6.76
C MET A 177 -7.55 10.94 8.22
N LEU A 178 -7.29 9.66 8.52
CA LEU A 178 -7.20 9.15 9.88
C LEU A 178 -5.74 9.03 10.30
N SER A 179 -5.45 9.49 11.52
CA SER A 179 -4.19 9.22 12.22
C SER A 179 -4.41 8.08 13.20
N ILE A 180 -3.69 6.98 13.02
CA ILE A 180 -3.67 5.83 13.93
C ILE A 180 -2.33 5.82 14.65
N SER A 181 -2.36 5.88 15.99
CA SER A 181 -1.16 5.81 16.82
C SER A 181 -1.07 4.47 17.55
N LEU A 182 0.07 3.81 17.49
CA LEU A 182 0.37 2.57 18.22
C LEU A 182 1.57 2.81 19.13
N PHE A 183 1.46 2.44 20.41
CA PHE A 183 2.57 2.47 21.36
C PHE A 183 2.94 1.06 21.79
N SER A 184 4.25 0.76 21.79
CA SER A 184 4.78 -0.50 22.30
C SER A 184 5.82 -0.23 23.39
N GLN A 185 5.53 -0.64 24.63
CA GLN A 185 6.49 -0.49 25.72
C GLN A 185 7.69 -1.44 25.55
N ALA A 186 7.42 -2.69 25.18
CA ALA A 186 8.45 -3.72 25.03
C ALA A 186 9.12 -3.70 23.66
N GLY A 187 8.43 -3.20 22.63
CA GLY A 187 8.81 -3.36 21.22
C GLY A 187 8.63 -4.79 20.73
N GLN A 188 8.77 -4.99 19.42
CA GLN A 188 8.76 -6.31 18.80
C GLN A 188 10.19 -6.85 18.69
N SER A 189 10.47 -7.98 19.33
CA SER A 189 11.80 -8.60 19.32
C SER A 189 12.26 -9.02 17.92
N GLY A 190 13.55 -8.82 17.64
CA GLY A 190 14.17 -9.15 16.35
C GLY A 190 14.00 -8.03 15.32
N SER A 191 14.20 -8.37 14.05
CA SER A 191 14.12 -7.43 12.91
C SER A 191 13.17 -7.89 11.80
N HIS A 192 12.49 -9.03 11.99
CA HIS A 192 11.51 -9.55 11.05
C HIS A 192 10.12 -9.07 11.48
N ILE A 193 9.71 -7.94 10.91
CA ILE A 193 8.44 -7.28 11.22
C ILE A 193 7.57 -7.19 9.96
N THR A 194 6.27 -7.01 10.18
CA THR A 194 5.29 -6.78 9.11
C THR A 194 5.16 -5.29 8.80
N GLY A 195 5.08 -4.94 7.53
CA GLY A 195 4.80 -3.56 7.11
C GLY A 195 4.56 -3.43 5.63
N HIS A 196 4.47 -2.18 5.20
CA HIS A 196 4.28 -1.76 3.83
C HIS A 196 5.20 -0.55 3.54
N PRO A 197 6.38 -0.78 2.93
CA PRO A 197 7.33 0.29 2.63
C PRO A 197 6.85 1.31 1.61
N GLY A 198 5.81 0.98 0.86
CA GLY A 198 5.28 1.79 -0.23
C GLY A 198 4.22 2.84 0.17
N SER A 199 4.17 3.34 1.41
CA SER A 199 2.99 4.11 1.81
C SER A 199 2.80 5.44 1.05
N ARG A 200 3.92 6.08 0.63
CA ARG A 200 3.98 7.48 0.13
C ARG A 200 3.33 8.47 1.09
N THR A 201 3.23 8.08 2.35
CA THR A 201 2.56 8.80 3.41
C THR A 201 3.45 8.79 4.62
N THR A 202 3.86 9.98 5.07
CA THR A 202 4.77 10.14 6.19
C THR A 202 4.14 9.59 7.48
N SER A 203 4.79 8.61 8.08
CA SER A 203 4.56 8.15 9.44
C SER A 203 5.58 8.80 10.37
N TRP A 204 5.16 9.09 11.60
CA TRP A 204 5.98 9.75 12.62
C TRP A 204 6.25 8.81 13.79
N MET A 205 7.43 8.91 14.38
CA MET A 205 7.91 8.05 15.45
C MET A 205 8.49 8.88 16.59
N GLN A 206 8.06 8.62 17.83
CA GLN A 206 8.54 9.32 19.02
C GLN A 206 8.70 8.33 20.18
N SER A 207 9.81 8.43 20.92
CA SER A 207 10.04 7.64 22.13
C SER A 207 9.04 7.98 23.22
N GLY A 208 8.61 6.99 24.00
CA GLY A 208 7.58 7.11 25.02
C GLY A 208 6.15 6.96 24.50
N ASN A 209 5.19 6.98 25.42
CA ASN A 209 3.77 6.89 25.11
C ASN A 209 3.18 8.26 24.76
N HIS A 210 2.92 8.46 23.47
CA HIS A 210 2.39 9.70 22.88
C HIS A 210 1.08 9.48 22.11
N VAL A 211 0.37 8.38 22.34
CA VAL A 211 -0.87 8.07 21.59
C VAL A 211 -1.96 9.14 21.77
N ASN A 212 -1.95 9.87 22.89
CA ASN A 212 -2.88 10.96 23.18
C ASN A 212 -2.33 12.36 22.89
N ALA A 213 -1.09 12.48 22.39
CA ALA A 213 -0.47 13.78 22.14
C ALA A 213 -1.14 14.48 20.95
N SER A 214 -1.44 15.77 21.09
CA SER A 214 -2.00 16.59 19.99
C SER A 214 -1.09 16.60 18.75
N THR A 215 0.23 16.55 18.98
CA THR A 215 1.26 16.40 17.96
C THR A 215 2.32 15.41 18.44
N VAL A 216 2.90 14.65 17.51
CA VAL A 216 4.14 13.91 17.76
C VAL A 216 5.32 14.59 17.09
N SER A 217 6.50 14.44 17.67
CA SER A 217 7.75 14.99 17.17
C SER A 217 8.83 13.92 17.30
N GLY A 218 9.58 13.68 16.23
CA GLY A 218 10.66 12.70 16.26
C GLY A 218 11.08 12.31 14.85
N ALA A 219 11.45 11.04 14.66
CA ALA A 219 11.80 10.54 13.33
C ALA A 219 10.55 10.37 12.47
N LYS A 220 10.76 10.30 11.16
CA LYS A 220 9.70 10.07 10.20
C LYS A 220 10.19 9.26 9.01
N THR A 221 9.28 8.57 8.35
CA THR A 221 9.51 7.86 7.09
C THR A 221 8.21 7.63 6.35
N GLU A 222 8.27 7.44 5.03
CA GLU A 222 7.14 7.18 4.14
C GLU A 222 6.84 5.68 4.07
N HIS A 223 6.62 5.05 5.23
CA HIS A 223 6.24 3.64 5.37
C HIS A 223 5.06 3.49 6.32
N TRP A 224 4.29 2.42 6.14
CA TRP A 224 3.36 1.91 7.15
C TRP A 224 3.93 0.66 7.81
N TYR A 225 3.72 0.52 9.12
CA TYR A 225 4.11 -0.65 9.91
C TYR A 225 2.88 -1.22 10.60
N TRP A 226 2.71 -2.53 10.47
CA TRP A 226 1.65 -3.34 11.08
C TRP A 226 0.19 -2.98 10.78
N LEU A 227 -0.15 -1.85 10.14
CA LEU A 227 -1.54 -1.56 9.76
C LEU A 227 -1.90 -2.24 8.44
N SER A 228 -2.93 -3.08 8.44
CA SER A 228 -3.37 -3.80 7.22
C SER A 228 -4.72 -3.35 6.68
N ALA A 229 -5.65 -2.93 7.54
CA ALA A 229 -6.98 -2.47 7.11
C ALA A 229 -7.62 -1.47 8.07
N VAL A 230 -8.47 -0.62 7.52
CA VAL A 230 -9.52 0.11 8.26
C VAL A 230 -10.84 -0.23 7.61
N GLU A 231 -11.81 -0.61 8.44
CA GLU A 231 -13.11 -1.05 7.99
C GLU A 231 -14.20 -0.16 8.54
N ALA A 232 -15.10 0.25 7.65
CA ALA A 232 -16.26 1.06 7.91
C ALA A 232 -17.47 0.15 8.18
N TRP A 233 -18.23 0.45 9.22
CA TRP A 233 -19.56 -0.14 9.40
C TRP A 233 -20.54 0.63 8.51
N ALA A 234 -20.95 0.01 7.41
CA ALA A 234 -21.63 0.68 6.31
C ALA A 234 -22.93 -0.04 5.91
N PRO A 235 -23.87 0.63 5.22
CA PRO A 235 -25.05 -0.01 4.65
C PRO A 235 -24.68 -1.15 3.68
N ALA A 236 -25.58 -2.13 3.52
CA ALA A 236 -25.38 -3.27 2.62
C ALA A 236 -25.20 -2.88 1.13
N SER A 237 -25.68 -1.69 0.73
CA SER A 237 -25.44 -1.10 -0.59
C SER A 237 -23.96 -0.85 -0.86
N ASP A 238 -23.18 -0.63 0.18
CA ASP A 238 -21.78 -0.25 0.08
C ASP A 238 -20.93 -1.51 -0.11
N GLY A 239 -19.77 -1.35 -0.74
CA GLY A 239 -18.88 -2.47 -1.00
C GLY A 239 -17.49 -2.01 -1.38
N ALA A 240 -16.56 -2.96 -1.42
CA ALA A 240 -15.17 -2.68 -1.61
C ALA A 240 -14.66 -3.19 -2.98
N LEU A 241 -13.86 -2.36 -3.63
CA LEU A 241 -12.99 -2.69 -4.74
C LEU A 241 -11.60 -3.01 -4.18
N MET A 242 -11.13 -4.24 -4.38
CA MET A 242 -9.76 -4.66 -4.07
C MET A 242 -8.88 -4.54 -5.31
N ILE A 243 -7.81 -3.76 -5.23
CA ILE A 243 -6.87 -3.61 -6.34
C ILE A 243 -5.60 -4.40 -6.04
N LEU A 244 -5.43 -5.49 -6.77
CA LEU A 244 -4.24 -6.33 -6.74
C LEU A 244 -3.25 -5.80 -7.79
N GLY A 245 -2.05 -5.37 -7.37
CA GLY A 245 -1.07 -4.86 -8.32
C GLY A 245 0.35 -4.68 -7.79
N ASP A 246 1.14 -3.96 -8.58
CA ASP A 246 2.57 -3.70 -8.37
C ASP A 246 2.88 -2.21 -8.06
N SER A 247 4.13 -1.79 -8.27
CA SER A 247 4.62 -0.43 -8.03
C SER A 247 3.83 0.67 -8.75
N ILE A 248 3.20 0.37 -9.89
CA ILE A 248 2.39 1.33 -10.62
C ILE A 248 1.15 1.69 -9.79
N THR A 249 0.46 0.70 -9.24
CA THR A 249 -0.74 0.93 -8.40
C THR A 249 -0.37 1.38 -6.99
N ASP A 250 0.72 0.84 -6.44
CA ASP A 250 1.27 1.23 -5.15
C ASP A 250 1.59 2.74 -5.11
N GLY A 251 1.97 3.30 -6.27
CA GLY A 251 2.01 4.75 -6.51
C GLY A 251 3.42 5.31 -6.70
N ARG A 252 4.37 4.53 -7.21
CA ARG A 252 5.72 5.03 -7.52
C ARG A 252 5.62 6.13 -8.59
N GLY A 253 6.20 7.30 -8.32
CA GLY A 253 6.09 8.47 -9.21
C GLY A 253 5.00 9.47 -8.80
N SER A 254 4.19 9.12 -7.80
CA SER A 254 3.30 10.07 -7.11
C SER A 254 4.10 10.96 -6.14
N THR A 255 3.47 12.03 -5.65
CA THR A 255 4.05 12.93 -4.65
C THR A 255 3.68 12.47 -3.25
N ASP A 256 4.69 12.33 -2.38
CA ASP A 256 4.44 11.96 -0.99
C ASP A 256 3.45 12.93 -0.32
N ASN A 257 2.53 12.36 0.46
CA ASN A 257 1.45 13.05 1.18
C ASN A 257 0.42 13.79 0.31
N ALA A 258 0.48 13.68 -1.02
CA ALA A 258 -0.45 14.36 -1.92
C ALA A 258 -1.68 13.53 -2.29
N ASN A 259 -1.66 12.21 -2.03
CA ASN A 259 -2.71 11.27 -2.45
C ASN A 259 -3.04 11.38 -3.95
N ASN A 260 -2.01 11.49 -4.79
CA ASN A 260 -2.14 11.69 -6.23
C ASN A 260 -1.64 10.48 -7.06
N ARG A 261 -1.67 9.29 -6.46
CA ARG A 261 -1.65 7.99 -7.17
C ARG A 261 -3.05 7.69 -7.70
N TRP A 262 -3.16 6.89 -8.76
CA TRP A 262 -4.43 6.70 -9.45
C TRP A 262 -5.57 6.12 -8.57
N PRO A 263 -5.35 5.24 -7.57
CA PRO A 263 -6.46 4.77 -6.73
C PRO A 263 -7.06 5.88 -5.87
N ASP A 264 -6.22 6.78 -5.32
CA ASP A 264 -6.68 7.92 -4.52
C ASP A 264 -7.44 8.93 -5.39
N LEU A 265 -6.97 9.18 -6.62
CA LEU A 265 -7.66 10.02 -7.59
C LEU A 265 -8.99 9.40 -8.04
N LEU A 266 -9.06 8.06 -8.13
CA LEU A 266 -10.30 7.33 -8.43
C LEU A 266 -11.32 7.49 -7.30
N VAL A 267 -10.92 7.47 -6.03
CA VAL A 267 -11.82 7.75 -4.89
C VAL A 267 -12.53 9.09 -5.08
N ALA A 268 -11.76 10.16 -5.32
CA ALA A 268 -12.33 11.49 -5.53
C ALA A 268 -13.29 11.53 -6.73
N ARG A 269 -12.95 10.83 -7.82
CA ARG A 269 -13.79 10.75 -9.01
C ARG A 269 -15.07 9.95 -8.78
N LEU A 270 -15.02 8.83 -8.07
CA LEU A 270 -16.20 8.02 -7.72
C LEU A 270 -17.17 8.83 -6.86
N GLN A 271 -16.67 9.52 -5.84
CA GLN A 271 -17.48 10.39 -4.97
C GLN A 271 -18.21 11.48 -5.78
N LYS A 272 -17.50 12.14 -6.71
CA LYS A 272 -18.07 13.19 -7.57
C LYS A 272 -19.16 12.66 -8.53
N ASN A 273 -19.12 11.37 -8.89
CA ASN A 273 -20.02 10.77 -9.87
C ASN A 273 -21.08 9.84 -9.26
N GLY A 274 -21.40 10.00 -7.97
CA GLY A 274 -22.49 9.26 -7.32
C GLY A 274 -22.15 7.81 -6.95
N HIS A 275 -20.87 7.43 -6.98
CA HIS A 275 -20.36 6.11 -6.58
C HIS A 275 -19.61 6.17 -5.23
N GLY A 276 -20.01 7.09 -4.35
CA GLY A 276 -19.38 7.29 -3.05
C GLY A 276 -19.58 6.14 -2.05
N ASN A 277 -20.29 5.08 -2.43
CA ASN A 277 -20.50 3.85 -1.67
C ASN A 277 -19.46 2.76 -1.98
N ILE A 278 -18.47 3.04 -2.83
CA ILE A 278 -17.44 2.08 -3.24
C ILE A 278 -16.14 2.40 -2.51
N GLY A 279 -15.73 1.51 -1.60
CA GLY A 279 -14.44 1.58 -0.94
C GLY A 279 -13.31 1.13 -1.86
N VAL A 280 -12.39 2.03 -2.22
CA VAL A 280 -11.23 1.69 -3.07
C VAL A 280 -10.06 1.30 -2.18
N ASN A 281 -9.59 0.06 -2.32
CA ASN A 281 -8.62 -0.53 -1.42
C ASN A 281 -7.39 -0.99 -2.21
N ASN A 282 -6.26 -0.34 -1.94
CA ASN A 282 -5.00 -0.58 -2.62
C ASN A 282 -4.25 -1.74 -1.95
N GLN A 283 -4.19 -2.88 -2.63
CA GLN A 283 -3.44 -4.06 -2.23
C GLN A 283 -2.25 -4.28 -3.16
N ALA A 284 -1.66 -3.20 -3.65
CA ALA A 284 -0.46 -3.25 -4.47
C ALA A 284 0.82 -3.10 -3.64
N ALA A 285 1.93 -3.59 -4.15
CA ALA A 285 3.25 -3.40 -3.54
C ALA A 285 4.34 -3.19 -4.60
N GLY A 286 5.25 -2.28 -4.30
CA GLY A 286 6.37 -1.96 -5.17
C GLY A 286 7.21 -3.19 -5.50
N GLY A 287 7.46 -3.44 -6.79
CA GLY A 287 8.26 -4.60 -7.21
C GLY A 287 7.59 -5.96 -7.03
N ASN A 288 6.30 -6.03 -6.66
CA ASN A 288 5.58 -7.30 -6.54
C ASN A 288 5.42 -7.98 -7.91
N ALA A 289 5.45 -9.30 -7.90
CA ALA A 289 5.32 -10.13 -9.09
C ALA A 289 4.18 -11.14 -8.90
N VAL A 290 3.61 -11.60 -10.01
CA VAL A 290 2.48 -12.52 -10.00
C VAL A 290 2.92 -13.95 -9.68
N LEU A 291 3.99 -14.40 -10.33
CA LEU A 291 4.35 -15.81 -10.40
C LEU A 291 5.29 -16.24 -9.26
N ARG A 292 6.41 -15.54 -9.11
CA ARG A 292 7.50 -15.83 -8.17
C ARG A 292 8.48 -14.66 -8.09
N GLY A 293 9.31 -14.62 -7.05
CA GLY A 293 10.28 -13.54 -6.87
C GLY A 293 9.59 -12.21 -6.61
N GLY A 294 10.20 -11.12 -7.09
CA GLY A 294 9.75 -9.76 -6.78
C GLY A 294 9.99 -9.40 -5.30
N LEU A 295 9.45 -8.26 -4.89
CA LEU A 295 9.39 -7.84 -3.49
C LEU A 295 8.05 -8.29 -2.88
N GLY A 296 8.10 -8.74 -1.63
CA GLY A 296 6.95 -9.33 -0.93
C GLY A 296 6.51 -10.70 -1.49
N PRO A 297 5.45 -11.30 -0.91
CA PRO A 297 4.88 -12.55 -1.44
C PRO A 297 4.29 -12.34 -2.85
N PRO A 298 4.54 -13.27 -3.81
CA PRO A 298 3.94 -13.20 -5.13
C PRO A 298 2.41 -13.20 -5.12
N LEU A 299 1.76 -12.60 -6.14
CA LEU A 299 0.30 -12.48 -6.18
C LEU A 299 -0.42 -13.82 -5.99
N LEU A 300 0.07 -14.89 -6.64
CA LEU A 300 -0.50 -16.24 -6.52
C LEU A 300 -0.55 -16.78 -5.08
N GLN A 301 0.30 -16.27 -4.18
CA GLN A 301 0.33 -16.67 -2.78
C GLN A 301 -0.57 -15.81 -1.90
N ARG A 302 -0.96 -14.61 -2.36
CA ARG A 302 -1.64 -13.61 -1.52
C ARG A 302 -3.03 -13.20 -1.98
N TYR A 303 -3.44 -13.44 -3.23
CA TYR A 303 -4.72 -12.91 -3.75
C TYR A 303 -5.94 -13.34 -2.92
N LYS A 304 -5.92 -14.53 -2.32
CA LYS A 304 -7.00 -14.97 -1.42
C LYS A 304 -7.10 -14.08 -0.17
N ARG A 305 -5.96 -13.81 0.46
CA ARG A 305 -5.85 -12.93 1.63
C ARG A 305 -6.18 -11.49 1.27
N ASP A 306 -5.62 -11.00 0.17
CA ASP A 306 -5.66 -9.58 -0.19
C ASP A 306 -6.92 -9.18 -0.97
N ALA A 307 -7.70 -10.14 -1.48
CA ALA A 307 -9.00 -9.88 -2.11
C ALA A 307 -10.14 -10.66 -1.48
N LEU A 308 -10.15 -12.00 -1.58
CA LEU A 308 -11.32 -12.81 -1.20
C LEU A 308 -11.68 -12.73 0.28
N GLN A 309 -10.70 -12.50 1.16
CA GLN A 309 -10.90 -12.43 2.61
C GLN A 309 -11.18 -11.01 3.12
N GLN A 310 -11.21 -10.02 2.22
CA GLN A 310 -11.41 -8.61 2.59
C GLN A 310 -12.89 -8.30 2.82
N GLN A 311 -13.16 -7.45 3.80
CA GLN A 311 -14.53 -7.18 4.22
C GLN A 311 -15.28 -6.33 3.19
N GLY A 312 -16.51 -6.74 2.91
CA GLY A 312 -17.40 -6.05 1.97
C GLY A 312 -16.94 -6.08 0.51
N VAL A 313 -15.94 -6.90 0.15
CA VAL A 313 -15.47 -7.02 -1.23
C VAL A 313 -16.60 -7.43 -2.18
N LYS A 314 -16.77 -6.67 -3.26
CA LYS A 314 -17.69 -6.97 -4.36
C LYS A 314 -16.96 -6.99 -5.70
N TRP A 315 -15.86 -6.24 -5.79
CA TRP A 315 -15.07 -6.09 -7.01
C TRP A 315 -13.59 -6.34 -6.74
N VAL A 316 -12.92 -6.99 -7.68
CA VAL A 316 -11.46 -7.19 -7.68
C VAL A 316 -10.91 -6.68 -9.00
N LEU A 317 -9.92 -5.78 -8.97
CA LEU A 317 -9.15 -5.39 -10.13
C LEU A 317 -7.77 -6.04 -10.09
N VAL A 318 -7.42 -6.80 -11.12
CA VAL A 318 -6.07 -7.36 -11.30
C VAL A 318 -5.30 -6.45 -12.26
N PHE A 319 -4.28 -5.78 -11.73
CA PHE A 319 -3.40 -4.90 -12.48
C PHE A 319 -1.94 -5.12 -12.08
N GLU A 320 -1.34 -6.16 -12.64
CA GLU A 320 0.02 -6.62 -12.30
C GLU A 320 0.66 -7.32 -13.51
N GLY A 321 1.94 -7.67 -13.40
CA GLY A 321 2.67 -8.51 -14.35
C GLY A 321 3.87 -7.85 -15.01
N VAL A 322 4.06 -6.53 -14.84
CA VAL A 322 5.19 -5.83 -15.46
C VAL A 322 6.54 -6.32 -14.91
N ASN A 323 6.61 -6.65 -13.62
CA ASN A 323 7.81 -7.17 -12.99
C ASN A 323 8.11 -8.61 -13.42
N ASP A 324 7.09 -9.45 -13.64
CA ASP A 324 7.26 -10.78 -14.21
C ASP A 324 7.81 -10.70 -15.63
N ILE A 325 7.26 -9.82 -16.46
CA ILE A 325 7.75 -9.59 -17.84
C ILE A 325 9.20 -9.07 -17.80
N GLY A 326 9.51 -8.13 -16.93
CA GLY A 326 10.89 -7.62 -16.75
C GLY A 326 11.88 -8.68 -16.27
N ALA A 327 11.39 -9.73 -15.60
CA ALA A 327 12.16 -10.91 -15.19
C ALA A 327 12.06 -12.08 -16.20
N SER A 328 11.64 -11.80 -17.44
CA SER A 328 11.51 -12.78 -18.54
C SER A 328 10.49 -13.90 -18.27
N GLY A 329 9.45 -13.63 -17.47
CA GLY A 329 8.29 -14.51 -17.31
C GLY A 329 7.48 -14.59 -18.60
N SER A 330 6.94 -15.77 -18.92
CA SER A 330 6.21 -15.97 -20.19
C SER A 330 4.77 -15.46 -20.11
N ALA A 331 4.21 -15.07 -21.27
CA ALA A 331 2.82 -14.66 -21.36
C ALA A 331 1.86 -15.78 -20.91
N GLU A 332 2.16 -17.03 -21.24
CA GLU A 332 1.35 -18.20 -20.88
C GLU A 332 1.28 -18.41 -19.38
N GLN A 333 2.40 -18.21 -18.67
CA GLN A 333 2.44 -18.34 -17.22
C GLN A 333 1.58 -17.26 -16.56
N LEU A 334 1.69 -16.00 -17.02
CA LEU A 334 0.86 -14.89 -16.54
C LEU A 334 -0.62 -15.12 -16.83
N ILE A 335 -0.96 -15.50 -18.07
CA ILE A 335 -2.35 -15.79 -18.47
C ILE A 335 -2.94 -16.92 -17.62
N SER A 336 -2.18 -17.99 -17.37
CA SER A 336 -2.62 -19.11 -16.52
C SER A 336 -2.83 -18.67 -15.06
N ALA A 337 -1.95 -17.83 -14.53
CA ALA A 337 -2.07 -17.28 -13.17
C ALA A 337 -3.31 -16.38 -13.06
N PHE A 338 -3.49 -15.44 -13.99
CA PHE A 338 -4.65 -14.56 -14.03
C PHE A 338 -5.97 -15.34 -14.19
N THR A 339 -6.00 -16.34 -15.05
CA THR A 339 -7.17 -17.22 -15.21
C THR A 339 -7.52 -17.92 -13.90
N THR A 340 -6.53 -18.38 -13.14
CA THR A 340 -6.72 -19.02 -11.83
C THR A 340 -7.31 -18.03 -10.81
N ILE A 341 -6.73 -16.83 -10.71
CA ILE A 341 -7.21 -15.78 -9.81
C ILE A 341 -8.65 -15.38 -10.14
N VAL A 342 -8.95 -15.15 -11.42
CA VAL A 342 -10.30 -14.79 -11.87
C VAL A 342 -11.30 -15.89 -11.55
N LYS A 343 -10.95 -17.16 -11.84
CA LYS A 343 -11.81 -18.31 -11.53
C LYS A 343 -12.15 -18.36 -10.04
N ASP A 344 -11.16 -18.22 -9.17
CA ASP A 344 -11.37 -18.27 -7.73
C ASP A 344 -12.19 -17.09 -7.21
N CYS A 345 -11.97 -15.88 -7.72
CA CYS A 345 -12.77 -14.70 -7.36
C CYS A 345 -14.23 -14.86 -7.81
N LYS A 346 -14.46 -15.33 -9.05
CA LYS A 346 -15.82 -15.58 -9.56
C LYS A 346 -16.52 -16.70 -8.80
N ALA A 347 -15.80 -17.75 -8.41
CA ALA A 347 -16.33 -18.82 -7.56
C ALA A 347 -16.75 -18.30 -6.17
N ALA A 348 -16.12 -17.22 -5.68
CA ALA A 348 -16.52 -16.50 -4.47
C ALA A 348 -17.64 -15.46 -4.71
N GLY A 349 -18.20 -15.38 -5.91
CA GLY A 349 -19.30 -14.45 -6.25
C GLY A 349 -18.85 -13.01 -6.53
N LEU A 350 -17.55 -12.77 -6.72
CA LEU A 350 -17.00 -11.43 -6.95
C LEU A 350 -17.00 -11.09 -8.44
N LYS A 351 -17.21 -9.80 -8.76
CA LYS A 351 -16.95 -9.25 -10.10
C LYS A 351 -15.44 -8.99 -10.24
N VAL A 352 -14.85 -9.43 -11.35
CA VAL A 352 -13.40 -9.35 -11.57
C VAL A 352 -13.09 -8.51 -12.79
N PHE A 353 -12.28 -7.49 -12.60
CA PHE A 353 -11.80 -6.60 -13.63
C PHE A 353 -10.32 -6.89 -13.92
N GLY A 354 -9.93 -6.74 -15.18
CA GLY A 354 -8.53 -6.79 -15.61
C GLY A 354 -8.07 -5.41 -16.06
N ALA A 355 -6.78 -5.11 -15.89
CA ALA A 355 -6.19 -3.92 -16.51
C ALA A 355 -5.00 -4.27 -17.38
N THR A 356 -4.92 -3.63 -18.54
CA THR A 356 -3.78 -3.79 -19.46
C THR A 356 -2.51 -3.22 -18.84
N ILE A 357 -1.38 -3.88 -19.05
CA ILE A 357 -0.04 -3.48 -18.60
C ILE A 357 0.49 -2.35 -19.52
N PRO A 358 0.74 -1.13 -19.02
CA PRO A 358 1.31 -0.06 -19.83
C PRO A 358 2.68 -0.41 -20.43
N PRO A 359 3.05 0.20 -21.57
CA PRO A 359 4.38 0.04 -22.12
C PRO A 359 5.46 0.56 -21.17
N PHE A 360 6.66 -0.02 -21.26
CA PHE A 360 7.79 0.32 -20.40
C PHE A 360 9.12 0.51 -21.14
N LYS A 361 9.09 0.82 -22.44
CA LYS A 361 10.32 1.16 -23.17
C LYS A 361 11.02 2.36 -22.57
N GLY A 362 12.34 2.26 -22.49
CA GLY A 362 13.20 3.24 -21.84
C GLY A 362 13.55 2.85 -20.41
N ASN A 363 12.83 1.89 -19.81
CA ASN A 363 13.28 1.26 -18.58
C ASN A 363 14.45 0.29 -18.84
N SER A 364 15.31 0.08 -17.83
CA SER A 364 16.50 -0.77 -17.93
C SER A 364 16.19 -2.25 -18.17
N TYR A 365 15.01 -2.75 -17.77
CA TYR A 365 14.63 -4.12 -18.14
C TYR A 365 13.99 -4.21 -19.53
N SER A 366 13.73 -3.11 -20.26
CA SER A 366 12.98 -3.18 -21.53
C SER A 366 13.76 -3.87 -22.67
N SER A 367 13.04 -4.68 -23.46
CA SER A 367 13.55 -5.31 -24.68
C SER A 367 12.40 -5.58 -25.66
N SER A 368 12.70 -5.87 -26.93
CA SER A 368 11.68 -6.26 -27.90
C SER A 368 10.95 -7.56 -27.53
N ALA A 369 11.63 -8.50 -26.88
CA ALA A 369 11.02 -9.73 -26.38
C ALA A 369 10.04 -9.46 -25.23
N HIS A 370 10.39 -8.53 -24.33
CA HIS A 370 9.50 -8.10 -23.26
C HIS A 370 8.26 -7.37 -23.80
N GLU A 371 8.43 -6.53 -24.83
CA GLU A 371 7.29 -5.87 -25.48
C GLU A 371 6.36 -6.88 -26.16
N ALA A 372 6.89 -7.83 -26.93
CA ALA A 372 6.10 -8.90 -27.54
C ALA A 372 5.31 -9.71 -26.49
N THR A 373 5.91 -9.93 -25.31
CA THR A 373 5.27 -10.62 -24.19
C THR A 373 4.13 -9.76 -23.59
N ARG A 374 4.39 -8.48 -23.36
CA ARG A 374 3.39 -7.51 -22.87
C ARG A 374 2.20 -7.40 -23.81
N GLU A 375 2.45 -7.26 -25.11
CA GLU A 375 1.38 -7.20 -26.14
C GLU A 375 0.55 -8.48 -26.15
N LYS A 376 1.19 -9.65 -26.03
CA LYS A 376 0.48 -10.93 -25.96
C LYS A 376 -0.43 -11.03 -24.74
N VAL A 377 0.06 -10.64 -23.57
CA VAL A 377 -0.74 -10.60 -22.33
C VAL A 377 -1.89 -9.58 -22.46
N ASN A 378 -1.62 -8.37 -22.93
CA ASN A 378 -2.65 -7.34 -23.10
C ASN A 378 -3.71 -7.72 -24.12
N HIS A 379 -3.32 -8.34 -25.22
CA HIS A 379 -4.26 -8.86 -26.20
C HIS A 379 -5.22 -9.86 -25.55
N TRP A 380 -4.70 -10.80 -24.75
CA TRP A 380 -5.53 -11.74 -24.00
C TRP A 380 -6.45 -11.03 -22.98
N ILE A 381 -5.94 -10.05 -22.22
CA ILE A 381 -6.75 -9.26 -21.27
C ILE A 381 -7.95 -8.63 -22.00
N LEU A 382 -7.72 -8.04 -23.17
CA LEU A 382 -8.74 -7.31 -23.94
C LEU A 382 -9.76 -8.22 -24.64
N THR A 383 -9.36 -9.41 -25.11
CA THR A 383 -10.20 -10.21 -26.03
C THR A 383 -10.74 -11.51 -25.43
N SER A 384 -10.13 -12.05 -24.38
CA SER A 384 -10.47 -13.37 -23.82
C SER A 384 -11.88 -13.46 -23.22
N LYS A 385 -12.46 -12.32 -22.81
CA LYS A 385 -13.68 -12.23 -22.00
C LYS A 385 -13.58 -12.99 -20.67
N THR A 386 -12.36 -13.24 -20.18
CA THR A 386 -12.13 -13.86 -18.87
C THR A 386 -12.61 -12.94 -17.75
N TYR A 387 -12.36 -11.64 -17.86
CA TYR A 387 -12.81 -10.61 -16.92
C TYR A 387 -14.24 -10.15 -17.21
N ASP A 388 -14.94 -9.67 -16.17
CA ASP A 388 -16.28 -9.07 -16.30
C ASP A 388 -16.21 -7.66 -16.92
N ALA A 389 -15.09 -6.96 -16.73
CA ALA A 389 -14.76 -5.73 -17.43
C ALA A 389 -13.24 -5.54 -17.53
N VAL A 390 -12.80 -4.67 -18.45
CA VAL A 390 -11.38 -4.37 -18.67
C VAL A 390 -11.13 -2.88 -18.62
N VAL A 391 -10.05 -2.47 -17.94
CA VAL A 391 -9.55 -1.10 -17.89
C VAL A 391 -8.28 -1.00 -18.73
N ASP A 392 -8.37 -0.34 -19.90
CA ASP A 392 -7.26 -0.21 -20.84
C ASP A 392 -6.31 0.94 -20.45
N PHE A 393 -5.63 0.79 -19.31
CA PHE A 393 -4.63 1.77 -18.85
C PHE A 393 -3.51 1.97 -19.87
N SER A 394 -3.13 0.93 -20.61
CA SER A 394 -2.09 1.02 -21.64
C SER A 394 -2.48 2.08 -22.68
N LYS A 395 -3.71 2.04 -23.19
CA LYS A 395 -4.22 3.05 -24.13
C LYS A 395 -4.28 4.47 -23.57
N MET A 396 -4.49 4.63 -22.27
CA MET A 396 -4.64 5.96 -21.64
C MET A 396 -3.31 6.72 -21.58
N ILE A 397 -2.19 6.02 -21.40
CA ILE A 397 -0.90 6.66 -21.09
C ILE A 397 0.25 6.27 -22.03
N SER A 398 0.01 5.45 -23.06
CA SER A 398 1.03 5.09 -24.04
C SER A 398 1.26 6.15 -25.12
N GLN A 399 2.46 6.09 -25.69
CA GLN A 399 2.83 6.68 -26.97
C GLN A 399 3.68 5.64 -27.71
N GLY A 400 3.00 4.76 -28.48
CA GLY A 400 3.64 3.57 -29.05
C GLY A 400 4.00 2.55 -27.98
N ASP A 401 5.24 2.08 -28.02
CA ASP A 401 5.82 1.10 -27.09
C ASP A 401 6.45 1.75 -25.84
N ALA A 402 6.27 3.06 -25.64
CA ALA A 402 6.71 3.82 -24.47
C ALA A 402 5.53 4.51 -23.77
N LEU A 403 5.73 4.94 -22.51
CA LEU A 403 4.84 5.92 -21.91
C LEU A 403 4.92 7.25 -22.67
N GLY A 404 3.78 7.92 -22.84
CA GLY A 404 3.78 9.29 -23.35
C GLY A 404 4.66 10.19 -22.48
N SER A 405 5.41 11.12 -23.09
CA SER A 405 6.43 11.90 -22.37
C SER A 405 5.89 12.64 -21.15
N ARG A 406 4.67 13.21 -21.25
CA ARG A 406 3.97 13.87 -20.13
C ARG A 406 3.60 12.92 -18.99
N TYR A 407 3.44 11.64 -19.29
CA TYR A 407 3.00 10.59 -18.38
C TYR A 407 4.14 9.77 -17.79
N ASN A 408 5.37 9.96 -18.24
CA ASN A 408 6.53 9.26 -17.72
C ASN A 408 7.13 10.02 -16.53
N SER A 409 7.34 9.35 -15.39
CA SER A 409 8.03 9.93 -14.24
C SER A 409 9.54 10.13 -14.44
N GLY A 410 10.09 9.55 -15.52
CA GLY A 410 11.48 9.71 -15.94
C GLY A 410 12.24 8.40 -16.05
N ASP A 411 11.67 7.28 -15.57
CA ASP A 411 12.33 5.95 -15.60
C ASP A 411 11.80 5.01 -16.68
N GLY A 412 10.88 5.48 -17.52
CA GLY A 412 10.32 4.70 -18.62
C GLY A 412 9.35 3.60 -18.19
N LEU A 413 8.97 3.51 -16.90
CA LEU A 413 8.04 2.50 -16.37
C LEU A 413 6.90 3.14 -15.59
N HIS A 414 7.23 4.03 -14.65
CA HIS A 414 6.25 4.52 -13.70
C HIS A 414 5.55 5.79 -14.20
N PRO A 415 4.22 5.87 -14.09
CA PRO A 415 3.49 7.08 -14.42
C PRO A 415 3.93 8.28 -13.56
N SER A 416 3.98 9.46 -14.17
CA SER A 416 4.00 10.74 -13.45
C SER A 416 2.62 10.99 -12.81
N VAL A 417 2.51 12.02 -11.97
CA VAL A 417 1.22 12.50 -11.44
C VAL A 417 0.21 12.77 -12.56
N ALA A 418 0.65 13.32 -13.70
CA ALA A 418 -0.23 13.53 -14.86
C ALA A 418 -0.67 12.21 -15.51
N GLY A 419 0.19 11.18 -15.50
CA GLY A 419 -0.16 9.82 -15.94
C GLY A 419 -1.19 9.19 -15.03
N TYR A 420 -1.01 9.31 -13.71
CA TYR A 420 -1.98 8.83 -12.74
C TYR A 420 -3.33 9.54 -12.84
N GLN A 421 -3.35 10.85 -13.09
CA GLN A 421 -4.58 11.58 -13.36
C GLN A 421 -5.28 11.05 -14.61
N ALA A 422 -4.55 10.84 -15.71
CA ALA A 422 -5.12 10.30 -16.94
C ALA A 422 -5.70 8.88 -16.76
N MET A 423 -5.04 8.03 -15.98
CA MET A 423 -5.56 6.70 -15.62
C MET A 423 -6.85 6.81 -14.80
N ALA A 424 -6.86 7.68 -13.79
CA ALA A 424 -8.04 7.88 -12.94
C ALA A 424 -9.21 8.47 -13.74
N ASP A 425 -8.97 9.42 -14.65
CA ASP A 425 -9.98 10.04 -15.53
C ASP A 425 -10.53 9.05 -16.58
N GLY A 426 -9.68 8.16 -17.09
CA GLY A 426 -10.05 7.16 -18.08
C GLY A 426 -10.72 5.92 -17.50
N PHE A 427 -10.65 5.69 -16.19
CA PHE A 427 -11.26 4.52 -15.55
C PHE A 427 -12.78 4.44 -15.83
N PRO A 428 -13.33 3.35 -16.38
CA PRO A 428 -14.76 3.27 -16.66
C PRO A 428 -15.54 3.08 -15.35
N LEU A 429 -16.48 3.99 -15.03
CA LEU A 429 -17.24 3.94 -13.76
C LEU A 429 -18.51 3.07 -13.86
N ASP A 430 -19.01 2.85 -15.08
CA ASP A 430 -20.20 2.06 -15.35
C ASP A 430 -20.00 0.55 -15.12
N ILE A 431 -18.74 0.10 -15.00
CA ILE A 431 -18.40 -1.30 -14.68
C ILE A 431 -18.86 -1.72 -13.27
N PHE A 432 -19.16 -0.77 -12.39
CA PHE A 432 -19.64 -1.04 -11.03
C PHE A 432 -21.15 -1.30 -10.95
N LYS A 433 -21.88 -1.14 -12.05
CA LYS A 433 -23.32 -1.44 -12.13
C LYS A 433 -23.60 -2.92 -11.94
#